data_AF-A0A1V5PU22-F1
#
_entry.id   AF-A0A1V5PU22-F1
#
_cell.length_a   1.000
_cell.length_b   1.000
_cell.length_c   1.000
_cell.angle_alpha   90.00
_cell.angle_beta   90.00
_cell.angle_gamma   90.00
#
_symmetry.space_group_name_H-M   'P 1'
#
loop_
_entity.id
_entity.type
_entity.pdbx_description
1 polymer ?
#
loop_
_entity_poly.entity_id
_entity_poly.type
_entity_poly.pdbx_seq_one_letter_code
_entity_poly.pdbx_strand_id
1 'polypeptide(L)'
;MSVKKKVAVTLVAVLAVTGFIYVFINRVLNSDNALYSERLDEILADEKEIERKWVIDKDKIPYDLDKEDVRVYEIEQTYICFDPEMRVRRYNGGEFYEYTVKTNMTSDGMVRDEVNIDINETQYNNLVIKKEGNTINKTRYQFYSEGQLIAIDIFHGDLDGLAYMEIEFPTMEESLEYETSDWVIREVTDDINYKNGHLARYGIPENEK
;
A
#
# COMPACT_ATOMS: atom_id res chain seq x y z
N MET A 1 9.50 -56.01 -23.74
CA MET A 1 9.44 -54.54 -23.95
C MET A 1 10.83 -53.95 -23.74
N SER A 2 11.42 -53.37 -24.80
CA SER A 2 12.82 -52.90 -24.82
C SER A 2 13.11 -51.83 -23.77
N VAL A 3 14.28 -51.93 -23.10
CA VAL A 3 14.79 -51.00 -22.07
C VAL A 3 14.73 -49.53 -22.53
N LYS A 4 14.92 -49.27 -23.83
CA LYS A 4 14.82 -47.93 -24.42
C LYS A 4 13.42 -47.30 -24.31
N LYS A 5 12.34 -48.11 -24.39
CA LYS A 5 10.96 -47.62 -24.22
C LYS A 5 10.66 -47.27 -22.76
N LYS A 6 11.19 -48.03 -21.78
CA LYS A 6 11.00 -47.71 -20.35
C LYS A 6 11.71 -46.40 -19.98
N VAL A 7 12.95 -46.20 -20.41
CA VAL A 7 13.71 -44.96 -20.15
C VAL A 7 13.04 -43.76 -20.80
N ALA A 8 12.56 -43.87 -22.05
CA ALA A 8 11.86 -42.78 -22.72
C ALA A 8 10.53 -42.41 -22.03
N VAL A 9 9.76 -43.40 -21.58
CA VAL A 9 8.50 -43.16 -20.84
C VAL A 9 8.77 -42.52 -19.48
N THR A 10 9.81 -42.95 -18.76
CA THR A 10 10.21 -42.33 -17.49
C THR A 10 10.71 -40.90 -17.67
N LEU A 11 11.51 -40.61 -18.71
CA LEU A 11 12.03 -39.26 -18.99
C LEU A 11 10.91 -38.28 -19.36
N VAL A 12 9.94 -38.72 -20.19
CA VAL A 12 8.76 -37.92 -20.56
C VAL A 12 7.86 -37.66 -19.36
N ALA A 13 7.67 -38.65 -18.47
CA ALA A 13 6.89 -38.47 -17.25
C ALA A 13 7.56 -37.48 -16.27
N VAL A 14 8.88 -37.53 -16.10
CA VAL A 14 9.62 -36.57 -15.26
C VAL A 14 9.53 -35.15 -15.82
N LEU A 15 9.71 -34.97 -17.14
CA LEU A 15 9.60 -33.66 -17.80
C LEU A 15 8.17 -33.09 -17.75
N ALA A 16 7.15 -33.94 -17.85
CA ALA A 16 5.75 -33.52 -17.74
C ALA A 16 5.39 -33.10 -16.30
N VAL A 17 5.89 -33.80 -15.28
CA VAL A 17 5.68 -33.44 -13.87
C VAL A 17 6.44 -32.16 -13.51
N THR A 18 7.69 -31.98 -13.94
CA THR A 18 8.43 -30.73 -13.71
C THR A 18 7.84 -29.54 -14.49
N GLY A 19 7.32 -29.77 -15.71
CA GLY A 19 6.64 -28.75 -16.49
C GLY A 19 5.29 -28.34 -15.91
N PHE A 20 4.52 -29.30 -15.39
CA PHE A 20 3.26 -29.01 -14.70
C PHE A 20 3.50 -28.29 -13.37
N ILE A 21 4.52 -28.68 -12.60
CA ILE A 21 4.93 -27.99 -11.37
C ILE A 21 5.42 -26.58 -11.71
N TYR A 22 6.24 -26.39 -12.75
CA TYR A 22 6.71 -25.06 -13.15
C TYR A 22 5.57 -24.15 -13.65
N VAL A 23 4.63 -24.68 -14.45
CA VAL A 23 3.45 -23.93 -14.90
C VAL A 23 2.50 -23.66 -13.73
N PHE A 24 2.33 -24.60 -12.80
CA PHE A 24 1.51 -24.41 -11.62
C PHE A 24 2.13 -23.38 -10.67
N ILE A 25 3.44 -23.47 -10.40
CA ILE A 25 4.19 -22.49 -9.62
C ILE A 25 4.14 -21.13 -10.30
N ASN A 26 4.45 -21.00 -11.59
CA ASN A 26 4.32 -19.73 -12.29
C ASN A 26 2.88 -19.22 -12.32
N ARG A 27 1.88 -20.09 -12.37
CA ARG A 27 0.47 -19.68 -12.34
C ARG A 27 0.03 -19.21 -10.95
N VAL A 28 0.58 -19.79 -9.89
CA VAL A 28 0.36 -19.37 -8.50
C VAL A 28 1.15 -18.08 -8.20
N LEU A 29 2.43 -18.01 -8.58
CA LEU A 29 3.24 -16.79 -8.44
C LEU A 29 2.72 -15.62 -9.29
N ASN A 30 2.10 -15.91 -10.45
CA ASN A 30 1.41 -14.89 -11.23
C ASN A 30 -0.06 -14.69 -10.81
N SER A 31 -0.68 -15.60 -10.03
CA SER A 31 -2.07 -15.41 -9.61
C SER A 31 -2.17 -14.31 -8.59
N ASP A 32 -1.23 -14.20 -7.67
CA ASP A 32 -1.27 -13.15 -6.65
C ASP A 32 -1.07 -11.77 -7.28
N ASN A 33 -0.20 -11.68 -8.30
CA ASN A 33 -0.08 -10.48 -9.13
C ASN A 33 -1.32 -10.20 -9.98
N ALA A 34 -1.97 -11.23 -10.53
CA ALA A 34 -3.21 -11.07 -11.28
C ALA A 34 -4.37 -10.62 -10.39
N LEU A 35 -4.55 -11.24 -9.21
CA LEU A 35 -5.56 -10.88 -8.22
C LEU A 35 -5.32 -9.48 -7.65
N TYR A 36 -4.06 -9.13 -7.39
CA TYR A 36 -3.69 -7.77 -7.04
C TYR A 36 -4.14 -6.76 -8.11
N SER A 37 -3.88 -7.07 -9.38
CA SER A 37 -4.16 -6.17 -10.50
C SER A 37 -5.67 -6.04 -10.74
N GLU A 38 -6.40 -7.17 -10.72
CA GLU A 38 -7.86 -7.21 -10.81
C GLU A 38 -8.50 -6.42 -9.67
N ARG A 39 -8.00 -6.60 -8.44
CA ARG A 39 -8.51 -5.87 -7.28
C ARG A 39 -8.23 -4.37 -7.37
N LEU A 40 -7.06 -3.99 -7.86
CA LEU A 40 -6.72 -2.59 -8.08
C LEU A 40 -7.65 -1.95 -9.13
N ASP A 41 -7.94 -2.67 -10.21
CA ASP A 41 -8.88 -2.20 -11.24
C ASP A 41 -10.29 -2.00 -10.68
N GLU A 42 -10.77 -2.86 -9.78
CA GLU A 42 -12.06 -2.69 -9.08
C GLU A 42 -12.09 -1.41 -8.22
N ILE A 43 -11.02 -1.16 -7.46
CA ILE A 43 -10.90 0.01 -6.59
C ILE A 43 -10.85 1.30 -7.41
N LEU A 44 -10.10 1.30 -8.51
CA LEU A 44 -9.95 2.45 -9.40
C LEU A 44 -11.18 2.70 -10.31
N ALA A 45 -12.13 1.77 -10.36
CA ALA A 45 -13.34 1.91 -11.18
C ALA A 45 -14.38 2.86 -10.55
N ASP A 46 -14.33 3.09 -9.24
CA ASP A 46 -15.19 4.04 -8.55
C ASP A 46 -14.56 5.45 -8.60
N GLU A 47 -15.40 6.48 -8.70
CA GLU A 47 -14.97 7.89 -8.63
C GLU A 47 -14.64 8.31 -7.19
N LYS A 48 -15.08 7.53 -6.19
CA LYS A 48 -14.89 7.81 -4.77
C LYS A 48 -14.10 6.71 -4.07
N GLU A 49 -12.94 7.08 -3.52
CA GLU A 49 -12.14 6.21 -2.66
C GLU A 49 -12.89 5.86 -1.36
N ILE A 50 -12.94 4.57 -1.01
CA ILE A 50 -13.48 4.04 0.25
C ILE A 50 -12.33 3.38 1.01
N GLU A 51 -11.69 4.13 1.89
CA GLU A 51 -10.55 3.67 2.70
C GLU A 51 -10.94 3.52 4.17
N ARG A 52 -10.52 2.42 4.81
CA ARG A 52 -10.48 2.30 6.28
C ARG A 52 -9.03 2.19 6.75
N LYS A 53 -8.77 2.70 7.96
CA LYS A 53 -7.42 2.83 8.53
C LYS A 53 -7.38 2.42 9.97
N TRP A 54 -6.33 1.71 10.35
CA TRP A 54 -6.14 1.22 11.71
C TRP A 54 -4.71 1.46 12.19
N VAL A 55 -4.57 1.80 13.46
CA VAL A 55 -3.30 1.70 14.19
C VAL A 55 -3.09 0.24 14.56
N ILE A 56 -1.88 -0.26 14.32
CA ILE A 56 -1.54 -1.68 14.49
C ILE A 56 -0.31 -1.84 15.38
N ASP A 57 -0.20 -3.00 16.02
CA ASP A 57 1.02 -3.41 16.70
C ASP A 57 1.99 -4.03 15.67
N LYS A 58 3.07 -3.30 15.33
CA LYS A 58 4.03 -3.72 14.32
C LYS A 58 4.75 -5.04 14.65
N ASP A 59 4.81 -5.41 15.94
CA ASP A 59 5.47 -6.63 16.39
C ASP A 59 4.53 -7.85 16.33
N LYS A 60 3.24 -7.63 16.02
CA LYS A 60 2.20 -8.68 15.93
C LYS A 60 1.61 -8.84 14.54
N ILE A 61 2.22 -8.25 13.51
CA ILE A 61 1.77 -8.37 12.13
C ILE A 61 1.79 -9.86 11.72
N PRO A 62 0.64 -10.46 11.31
CA PRO A 62 0.57 -11.88 11.00
C PRO A 62 1.02 -12.22 9.57
N TYR A 63 1.37 -11.20 8.79
CA TYR A 63 1.82 -11.33 7.41
C TYR A 63 3.35 -11.43 7.33
N ASP A 64 3.82 -12.27 6.41
CA ASP A 64 5.22 -12.34 6.03
C ASP A 64 5.51 -11.24 4.99
N LEU A 65 6.08 -10.13 5.47
CA LEU A 65 6.32 -8.93 4.68
C LEU A 65 7.54 -9.03 3.75
N ASP A 66 8.32 -10.10 3.86
CA ASP A 66 9.52 -10.34 3.05
C ASP A 66 9.23 -11.22 1.80
N LYS A 67 7.96 -11.59 1.58
CA LYS A 67 7.56 -12.39 0.40
C LYS A 67 7.71 -11.63 -0.90
N GLU A 68 7.94 -12.37 -1.99
CA GLU A 68 8.18 -11.81 -3.33
C GLU A 68 6.97 -11.04 -3.91
N ASP A 69 5.74 -11.35 -3.49
CA ASP A 69 4.51 -10.70 -3.93
C ASP A 69 4.17 -9.42 -3.13
N VAL A 70 4.93 -9.13 -2.08
CA VAL A 70 4.82 -7.90 -1.31
C VAL A 70 5.60 -6.79 -2.00
N ARG A 71 4.90 -5.72 -2.37
CA ARG A 71 5.52 -4.50 -2.90
C ARG A 71 5.99 -3.64 -1.74
N VAL A 72 7.24 -3.22 -1.78
CA VAL A 72 7.85 -2.40 -0.71
C VAL A 72 8.26 -1.04 -1.26
N TYR A 73 7.85 0.01 -0.54
CA TYR A 73 8.16 1.39 -0.89
C TYR A 73 8.74 2.12 0.31
N GLU A 74 9.94 2.69 0.18
CA GLU A 74 10.43 3.70 1.11
C GLU A 74 9.92 5.06 0.67
N ILE A 75 9.13 5.73 1.51
CA ILE A 75 8.41 6.96 1.15
C ILE A 75 8.87 8.11 2.04
N GLU A 76 9.43 9.14 1.41
CA GLU A 76 9.64 10.47 2.01
C GLU A 76 8.51 11.40 1.54
N GLN A 77 7.59 11.76 2.42
CA GLN A 77 6.45 12.63 2.10
C GLN A 77 6.60 14.00 2.75
N THR A 78 6.53 15.06 1.94
CA THR A 78 6.61 16.45 2.41
C THR A 78 5.41 17.25 1.92
N TYR A 79 4.75 17.93 2.85
CA TYR A 79 3.67 18.87 2.52
C TYR A 79 4.26 20.20 2.06
N ILE A 80 3.68 20.79 1.00
CA ILE A 80 4.03 22.15 0.55
C ILE A 80 2.94 23.16 0.88
N CYS A 81 1.71 22.67 1.11
CA CYS A 81 0.54 23.41 1.58
C CYS A 81 -0.43 22.42 2.25
N PHE A 82 -1.06 22.80 3.37
CA PHE A 82 -2.07 21.97 4.04
C PHE A 82 -3.52 22.28 3.63
N ASP A 83 -3.80 23.48 3.12
CA ASP A 83 -5.14 23.90 2.68
C ASP A 83 -5.07 24.87 1.47
N PRO A 84 -5.33 24.39 0.24
CA PRO A 84 -5.62 22.99 -0.12
C PRO A 84 -4.40 22.09 0.11
N GLU A 85 -4.63 20.79 0.34
CA GLU A 85 -3.55 19.83 0.57
C GLU A 85 -2.73 19.63 -0.73
N MET A 86 -1.46 19.99 -0.66
CA MET A 86 -0.48 19.78 -1.72
C MET A 86 0.76 19.14 -1.10
N ARG A 87 1.22 18.03 -1.66
CA ARG A 87 2.36 17.27 -1.14
C ARG A 87 3.24 16.75 -2.27
N VAL A 88 4.51 16.57 -1.96
CA VAL A 88 5.47 15.86 -2.80
C VAL A 88 5.96 14.62 -2.08
N ARG A 89 6.17 13.53 -2.84
CA ARG A 89 6.75 12.29 -2.35
C ARG A 89 7.97 11.92 -3.16
N ARG A 90 8.96 11.36 -2.48
CA ARG A 90 10.11 10.68 -3.07
C ARG A 90 10.07 9.23 -2.63
N TYR A 91 10.26 8.33 -3.59
CA TYR A 91 10.20 6.89 -3.36
C TYR A 91 11.58 6.26 -3.53
N ASN A 92 11.90 5.26 -2.71
CA ASN A 92 13.07 4.38 -2.83
C ASN A 92 14.39 5.13 -3.07
N GLY A 93 14.66 6.17 -2.27
CA GLY A 93 15.88 6.96 -2.43
C GLY A 93 15.98 7.76 -3.74
N GLY A 94 14.87 7.99 -4.44
CA GLY A 94 14.80 8.84 -5.64
C GLY A 94 14.58 8.13 -6.95
N GLU A 95 14.08 6.89 -6.94
CA GLU A 95 13.67 6.18 -8.16
C GLU A 95 12.44 6.83 -8.81
N PHE A 96 11.50 7.30 -7.98
CA PHE A 96 10.25 7.95 -8.43
C PHE A 96 9.91 9.15 -7.55
N TYR A 97 9.22 10.12 -8.15
CA TYR A 97 8.75 11.31 -7.47
C TYR A 97 7.31 11.60 -7.88
N GLU A 98 6.49 11.96 -6.91
CA GLU A 98 5.07 12.26 -7.11
C GLU A 98 4.77 13.63 -6.53
N TYR A 99 3.88 14.36 -7.20
CA TYR A 99 3.23 15.54 -6.69
C TYR A 99 1.72 15.28 -6.62
N THR A 100 1.15 15.41 -5.42
CA THR A 100 -0.28 15.23 -5.18
C THR A 100 -0.93 16.58 -4.88
N VAL A 101 -2.11 16.80 -5.45
CA VAL A 101 -3.04 17.86 -5.04
C VAL A 101 -4.37 17.23 -4.67
N LYS A 102 -4.88 17.53 -3.47
CA LYS A 102 -6.29 17.26 -3.13
C LYS A 102 -7.13 18.50 -3.42
N THR A 103 -8.10 18.39 -4.31
CA THR A 103 -8.96 19.48 -4.74
C THR A 103 -10.16 19.67 -3.79
N ASN A 104 -10.97 20.69 -4.09
CA ASN A 104 -12.06 21.13 -3.23
C ASN A 104 -13.08 20.03 -2.97
N MET A 105 -13.46 19.97 -1.70
CA MET A 105 -14.58 19.19 -1.19
C MET A 105 -15.88 19.55 -1.93
N THR A 106 -16.64 18.56 -2.39
CA THR A 106 -18.01 18.76 -2.91
C THR A 106 -18.88 19.50 -1.90
N SER A 107 -19.95 20.16 -2.35
CA SER A 107 -20.79 21.02 -1.48
C SER A 107 -21.47 20.27 -0.32
N ASP A 108 -21.49 18.94 -0.36
CA ASP A 108 -21.98 18.05 0.70
C ASP A 108 -20.87 17.56 1.66
N GLY A 109 -19.61 17.95 1.44
CA GLY A 109 -18.50 17.56 2.32
C GLY A 109 -17.85 16.22 1.97
N MET A 110 -18.33 15.50 0.95
CA MET A 110 -18.13 14.05 0.88
C MET A 110 -17.11 13.54 -0.15
N VAL A 111 -16.74 14.33 -1.16
CA VAL A 111 -15.81 13.91 -2.22
C VAL A 111 -14.70 14.94 -2.35
N ARG A 112 -13.45 14.49 -2.40
CA ARG A 112 -12.27 15.29 -2.73
C ARG A 112 -11.58 14.59 -3.88
N ASP A 113 -11.34 15.28 -5.00
CA ASP A 113 -10.52 14.68 -6.05
C ASP A 113 -9.06 14.69 -5.57
N GLU A 114 -8.40 13.54 -5.57
CA GLU A 114 -6.96 13.45 -5.44
C GLU A 114 -6.36 13.32 -6.84
N VAL A 115 -5.43 14.21 -7.18
CA VAL A 115 -4.68 14.12 -8.44
C VAL A 115 -3.22 13.85 -8.11
N ASN A 116 -2.75 12.68 -8.51
CA ASN A 116 -1.35 12.26 -8.42
C ASN A 116 -0.65 12.48 -9.77
N ILE A 117 0.49 13.17 -9.74
CA ILE A 117 1.23 13.58 -10.93
C ILE A 117 2.68 13.12 -10.78
N ASP A 118 3.15 12.31 -11.72
CA ASP A 118 4.56 11.96 -11.82
C ASP A 118 5.39 13.22 -12.12
N ILE A 119 6.41 13.45 -11.32
CA ILE A 119 7.34 14.57 -11.50
C ILE A 119 8.78 14.04 -11.55
N ASN A 120 9.70 14.84 -12.07
CA ASN A 120 11.12 14.52 -12.05
C ASN A 120 11.81 15.08 -10.80
N GLU A 121 13.03 14.61 -10.54
CA GLU A 121 13.86 15.04 -9.40
C GLU A 121 14.05 16.56 -9.34
N THR A 122 14.24 17.23 -10.48
CA THR A 122 14.43 18.70 -10.51
C THR A 122 13.15 19.42 -10.06
N GLN A 123 11.98 18.96 -10.49
CA GLN A 123 10.70 19.50 -10.04
C GLN A 123 10.50 19.26 -8.54
N TYR A 124 10.79 18.04 -8.06
CA TYR A 124 10.71 17.70 -6.64
C TYR A 124 11.61 18.61 -5.80
N ASN A 125 12.88 18.73 -6.17
CA ASN A 125 13.86 19.55 -5.46
C ASN A 125 13.48 21.03 -5.42
N ASN A 126 12.82 21.55 -6.47
CA ASN A 126 12.31 22.92 -6.46
C ASN A 126 11.09 23.10 -5.55
N LEU A 127 10.18 22.11 -5.51
CA LEU A 127 8.96 22.17 -4.71
C LEU A 127 9.22 21.93 -3.22
N VAL A 128 10.08 20.96 -2.88
CA VAL A 128 10.34 20.55 -1.50
C VAL A 128 10.96 21.67 -0.66
N ILE A 129 11.61 22.66 -1.27
CA ILE A 129 12.14 23.86 -0.60
C ILE A 129 11.03 24.61 0.16
N LYS A 130 9.79 24.59 -0.34
CA LYS A 130 8.64 25.27 0.27
C LYS A 130 8.10 24.57 1.52
N LYS A 131 8.55 23.34 1.82
CA LYS A 131 8.15 22.46 2.94
C LYS A 131 7.40 23.16 4.07
N GLU A 132 6.21 22.66 4.37
CA GLU A 132 5.44 22.99 5.57
C GLU A 132 5.37 21.77 6.50
N GLY A 133 5.62 22.00 7.79
CA GLY A 133 5.69 20.92 8.78
C GLY A 133 6.91 20.03 8.61
N ASN A 134 6.86 18.85 9.22
CA ASN A 134 7.89 17.82 9.19
C ASN A 134 7.71 16.90 7.98
N THR A 135 8.82 16.32 7.53
CA THR A 135 8.80 15.28 6.47
C THR A 135 8.47 13.96 7.14
N ILE A 136 7.49 13.25 6.59
CA ILE A 136 7.11 11.91 7.03
C ILE A 136 7.99 10.91 6.31
N ASN A 137 8.60 10.00 7.06
CA ASN A 137 9.35 8.86 6.53
C ASN A 137 8.62 7.58 6.92
N LYS A 138 8.38 6.69 5.97
CA LYS A 138 7.77 5.39 6.24
C LYS A 138 8.20 4.33 5.22
N THR A 139 8.13 3.08 5.62
CA THR A 139 8.14 1.94 4.70
C THR A 139 6.71 1.44 4.53
N ARG A 140 6.22 1.42 3.29
CA ARG A 140 4.92 0.86 2.92
C ARG A 140 5.10 -0.53 2.33
N TYR A 141 4.42 -1.50 2.91
CA TYR A 141 4.26 -2.84 2.38
C TYR A 141 2.86 -2.96 1.79
N GLN A 142 2.77 -3.24 0.49
CA GLN A 142 1.49 -3.34 -0.21
C GLN A 142 1.35 -4.71 -0.87
N PHE A 143 0.27 -5.42 -0.56
CA PHE A 143 0.06 -6.78 -1.00
C PHE A 143 -1.43 -7.13 -1.05
N TYR A 144 -1.76 -8.19 -1.77
CA TYR A 144 -3.12 -8.73 -1.82
C TYR A 144 -3.25 -9.86 -0.79
N SER A 145 -4.26 -9.80 0.08
CA SER A 145 -4.55 -10.87 1.03
C SER A 145 -6.02 -10.88 1.40
N GLU A 146 -6.59 -12.08 1.53
CA GLU A 146 -7.96 -12.27 2.02
C GLU A 146 -9.01 -11.46 1.24
N GLY A 147 -8.83 -11.27 -0.07
CA GLY A 147 -9.74 -10.49 -0.90
C GLY A 147 -9.41 -8.99 -0.98
N GLN A 148 -8.48 -8.50 -0.16
CA GLN A 148 -8.21 -7.07 0.01
C GLN A 148 -6.82 -6.67 -0.48
N LEU A 149 -6.71 -5.43 -0.98
CA LEU A 149 -5.42 -4.75 -1.07
C LEU A 149 -5.10 -4.11 0.27
N ILE A 150 -4.08 -4.63 0.92
CA ILE A 150 -3.63 -4.19 2.24
C ILE A 150 -2.36 -3.38 2.07
N ALA A 151 -2.33 -2.19 2.67
CA ALA A 151 -1.14 -1.39 2.83
C ALA A 151 -0.76 -1.30 4.31
N ILE A 152 0.41 -1.82 4.67
CA ILE A 152 0.99 -1.66 6.00
C ILE A 152 2.07 -0.57 5.94
N ASP A 153 1.90 0.48 6.73
CA ASP A 153 2.90 1.54 6.87
C ASP A 153 3.63 1.41 8.20
N ILE A 154 4.95 1.33 8.16
CA ILE A 154 5.82 1.45 9.34
C ILE A 154 6.52 2.79 9.27
N PHE A 155 6.22 3.68 10.22
CA PHE A 155 6.77 5.03 10.27
C PHE A 155 8.14 5.07 10.94
N HIS A 156 8.97 6.00 10.47
CA HIS A 156 10.36 6.17 10.91
C HIS A 156 10.67 7.60 11.39
N GLY A 157 11.73 7.75 12.17
CA GLY A 157 12.23 9.05 12.65
C GLY A 157 11.32 9.67 13.70
N ASP A 158 10.84 10.90 13.46
CA ASP A 158 9.97 11.61 14.42
C ASP A 158 8.63 10.90 14.70
N LEU A 159 8.27 9.94 13.84
CA LEU A 159 7.06 9.10 13.96
C LEU A 159 7.41 7.63 14.29
N ASP A 160 8.63 7.35 14.75
CA ASP A 160 9.04 6.02 15.22
C ASP A 160 8.05 5.46 16.25
N GLY A 161 7.64 4.21 16.04
CA GLY A 161 6.69 3.50 16.90
C GLY A 161 5.25 3.49 16.39
N LEU A 162 4.93 4.37 15.43
CA LEU A 162 3.63 4.35 14.75
C LEU A 162 3.64 3.35 13.59
N ALA A 163 2.57 2.57 13.47
CA ALA A 163 2.32 1.73 12.30
C ALA A 163 0.83 1.69 11.95
N TYR A 164 0.53 1.66 10.64
CA TYR A 164 -0.83 1.58 10.13
C TYR A 164 -1.07 0.33 9.30
N MET A 165 -2.32 -0.09 9.29
CA MET A 165 -2.93 -0.85 8.21
C MET A 165 -3.97 0.03 7.53
N GLU A 166 -3.94 0.11 6.21
CA GLU A 166 -4.92 0.77 5.35
C GLU A 166 -5.46 -0.26 4.38
N ILE A 167 -6.78 -0.22 4.14
CA ILE A 167 -7.45 -1.03 3.12
C ILE A 167 -8.38 -0.13 2.34
N GLU A 168 -8.24 -0.18 1.02
CA GLU A 168 -9.16 0.42 0.07
C GLU A 168 -10.16 -0.64 -0.40
N PHE A 169 -11.44 -0.29 -0.35
CA PHE A 169 -12.55 -1.14 -0.74
C PHE A 169 -13.19 -0.59 -2.02
N PRO A 170 -13.59 -1.45 -2.96
CA PRO A 170 -14.33 -1.03 -4.15
C PRO A 170 -15.78 -0.67 -3.82
N THR A 171 -16.31 -1.10 -2.67
CA THR A 171 -17.69 -0.80 -2.26
C THR A 171 -17.81 -0.53 -0.77
N MET A 172 -18.83 0.26 -0.41
CA MET A 172 -19.16 0.56 0.98
C MET A 172 -19.66 -0.69 1.73
N GLU A 173 -20.36 -1.59 1.05
CA GLU A 173 -20.86 -2.83 1.64
C GLU A 173 -19.69 -3.71 2.11
N GLU A 174 -18.70 -3.92 1.26
CA GLU A 174 -17.52 -4.71 1.60
C GLU A 174 -16.70 -4.06 2.74
N SER A 175 -16.59 -2.73 2.73
CA SER A 175 -15.95 -1.97 3.80
C SER A 175 -16.62 -2.20 5.17
N LEU A 176 -17.96 -2.28 5.20
CA LEU A 176 -18.74 -2.50 6.43
C LEU A 176 -18.69 -3.95 6.92
N GLU A 177 -18.53 -4.92 6.02
CA GLU A 177 -18.41 -6.34 6.37
C GLU A 177 -17.00 -6.73 6.84
N TYR A 178 -15.99 -5.90 6.57
CA TYR A 178 -14.62 -6.20 6.95
C TYR A 178 -14.41 -6.15 8.48
N GLU A 179 -14.02 -7.30 9.04
CA GLU A 179 -13.66 -7.47 10.45
C GLU A 179 -12.13 -7.53 10.62
N THR A 180 -11.62 -6.82 11.63
CA THR A 180 -10.19 -6.82 11.96
C THR A 180 -9.84 -7.89 12.98
N SER A 181 -8.59 -8.36 12.93
CA SER A 181 -8.03 -9.31 13.91
C SER A 181 -7.41 -8.64 15.14
N ASP A 182 -7.06 -9.43 16.16
CA ASP A 182 -6.59 -8.99 17.48
C ASP A 182 -5.28 -8.18 17.52
N TRP A 183 -4.52 -8.13 16.41
CA TRP A 183 -3.27 -7.36 16.30
C TRP A 183 -3.53 -5.88 15.92
N VAL A 184 -4.77 -5.57 15.54
CA VAL A 184 -5.24 -4.19 15.36
C VAL A 184 -5.50 -3.56 16.72
N ILE A 185 -4.89 -2.40 16.95
CA ILE A 185 -5.03 -1.66 18.22
C ILE A 185 -6.36 -0.89 18.19
N ARG A 186 -6.61 -0.11 17.14
CA ARG A 186 -7.88 0.60 16.94
C ARG A 186 -8.04 1.14 15.53
N GLU A 187 -9.29 1.35 15.14
CA GLU A 187 -9.65 2.07 13.92
C GLU A 187 -9.46 3.59 14.10
N VAL A 188 -8.88 4.23 13.09
CA VAL A 188 -8.55 5.66 13.04
C VAL A 188 -9.01 6.33 11.74
N THR A 189 -9.92 5.68 11.01
CA THR A 189 -10.47 6.14 9.72
C THR A 189 -10.92 7.60 9.77
N ASP A 190 -11.65 8.01 10.80
CA ASP A 190 -12.17 9.39 10.95
C ASP A 190 -11.35 10.26 11.92
N ASP A 191 -10.28 9.73 12.49
CA ASP A 191 -9.47 10.44 13.49
C ASP A 191 -8.48 11.37 12.79
N ILE A 192 -8.78 12.67 12.82
CA ILE A 192 -7.95 13.71 12.20
C ILE A 192 -6.50 13.69 12.72
N ASN A 193 -6.28 13.25 13.97
CA ASN A 193 -4.96 13.27 14.58
C ASN A 193 -4.00 12.26 13.92
N TYR A 194 -4.55 11.26 13.23
CA TYR A 194 -3.84 10.17 12.58
C TYR A 194 -3.76 10.34 11.06
N LYS A 195 -4.34 11.42 10.53
CA LYS A 195 -4.12 11.81 9.14
C LYS A 195 -2.68 12.30 8.97
N ASN A 196 -2.04 11.91 7.87
CA ASN A 196 -0.64 12.26 7.59
C ASN A 196 -0.38 13.77 7.66
N GLY A 197 -1.32 14.61 7.22
CA GLY A 197 -1.18 16.07 7.32
C GLY A 197 -1.17 16.60 8.76
N HIS A 198 -1.81 15.90 9.70
CA HIS A 198 -1.76 16.23 11.11
C HIS A 198 -0.44 15.74 11.73
N LEU A 199 -0.05 14.50 11.46
CA LEU A 199 1.23 13.93 11.92
C LEU A 199 2.43 14.77 11.45
N ALA A 200 2.41 15.26 10.21
CA ALA A 200 3.44 16.14 9.68
C ALA A 200 3.53 17.46 10.47
N ARG A 201 2.43 17.97 11.01
CA ARG A 201 2.42 19.23 11.77
C ARG A 201 2.76 19.05 13.25
N TYR A 202 2.29 17.96 13.86
CA TYR A 202 2.25 17.84 15.32
C TYR A 202 2.86 16.55 15.86
N GLY A 203 3.26 15.61 15.00
CA GLY A 203 3.77 14.31 15.41
C GLY A 203 2.69 13.34 15.89
N ILE A 204 3.13 12.26 16.55
CA ILE A 204 2.25 11.28 17.19
C ILE A 204 1.51 11.96 18.36
N PRO A 205 0.17 11.81 18.47
CA PRO A 205 -0.60 12.39 19.57
C PRO A 205 -0.08 11.99 20.97
N GLU A 206 0.10 12.97 21.86
CA GLU A 206 0.83 12.82 23.13
C GLU A 206 0.21 11.82 24.12
N ASN A 207 -1.08 11.50 24.01
CA ASN A 207 -1.78 10.59 24.92
C ASN A 207 -1.50 9.10 24.64
N GLU A 208 -0.70 8.79 23.61
CA GLU A 208 -0.56 7.45 23.02
C GLU A 208 0.91 7.05 22.83
N LYS A 209 1.84 7.76 23.50
CA LYS A 209 3.28 7.43 23.56
C LYS A 209 3.62 6.58 24.78
#